data_AF-K5VUE2-F1
#
_entry.id   AF-K5VUE2-F1
#
_cell.length_a   1.000
_cell.length_b   1.000
_cell.length_c   1.000
_cell.angle_alpha   90.00
_cell.angle_beta   90.00
_cell.angle_gamma   90.00
#
_symmetry.space_group_name_H-M   'P 1'
#
loop_
_entity.id
_entity.type
_entity.pdbx_description
1 polymer ?
#
loop_
_entity_poly.entity_id
_entity_poly.type
_entity_poly.pdbx_seq_one_letter_code
_entity_poly.pdbx_strand_id
1 'polypeptide(L)'
;ETMRDKALKHFRQGGKALAIAHKKEPESLYDNPQLYPQMFPWLFPYCLGGLGNNRSQQAVSEMLHKKHLLMYHNKRFQMDPYFSLITFNHEQIKKATTGEYLLANKDNFDQISTRLLNTKDSVLT
;
A
#
# COMPACT_ATOMS: atom_id res chain seq x y z
N GLU A 1 -15.22 -24.02 0.02
CA GLU A 1 -15.74 -22.94 -0.85
C GLU A 1 -14.92 -21.69 -0.62
N THR A 2 -14.42 -21.07 -1.70
CA THR A 2 -13.65 -19.81 -1.60
C THR A 2 -14.60 -18.61 -1.40
N MET A 3 -14.10 -17.49 -0.85
CA MET A 3 -14.89 -16.25 -0.70
C MET A 3 -15.49 -15.77 -2.04
N ARG A 4 -14.79 -16.03 -3.15
CA ARG A 4 -15.26 -15.72 -4.51
C ARG A 4 -16.49 -16.53 -4.91
N ASP A 5 -16.49 -17.83 -4.65
CA ASP A 5 -17.63 -18.70 -4.98
C ASP A 5 -18.90 -18.30 -4.21
N LYS A 6 -18.73 -17.96 -2.92
CA LYS A 6 -19.83 -17.47 -2.08
C LYS A 6 -20.39 -16.13 -2.58
N ALA A 7 -19.51 -15.20 -2.96
CA ALA A 7 -19.92 -13.92 -3.52
C ALA A 7 -20.69 -14.11 -4.85
N LEU A 8 -20.20 -14.97 -5.74
CA LEU A 8 -20.88 -15.28 -7.01
C LEU A 8 -22.26 -15.88 -6.81
N LYS A 9 -22.40 -16.80 -5.85
CA LYS A 9 -23.70 -17.41 -5.51
C LYS A 9 -24.69 -16.38 -4.98
N HIS A 10 -24.25 -15.48 -4.09
CA HIS A 10 -25.05 -14.37 -3.56
C HIS A 10 -25.57 -13.46 -4.68
N PHE A 11 -24.70 -13.06 -5.62
CA PHE A 11 -25.13 -12.23 -6.75
C PHE A 11 -26.10 -12.95 -7.70
N ARG A 12 -25.87 -14.25 -7.99
CA ARG A 12 -26.78 -15.05 -8.84
C ARG A 12 -28.18 -15.21 -8.24
N GLN A 13 -28.30 -15.12 -6.91
CA GLN A 13 -29.57 -15.19 -6.19
C GLN A 13 -30.24 -13.82 -6.03
N GLY A 14 -29.75 -12.77 -6.71
CA GLY A 14 -30.28 -11.40 -6.59
C GLY A 14 -29.83 -10.68 -5.33
N GLY A 15 -28.76 -11.16 -4.69
CA GLY A 15 -28.18 -10.54 -3.50
C GLY A 15 -27.66 -9.13 -3.78
N LYS A 16 -27.89 -8.22 -2.85
CA LYS A 16 -27.44 -6.82 -2.93
C LYS A 16 -26.01 -6.69 -2.41
N ALA A 17 -25.27 -5.72 -2.94
CA ALA A 17 -23.97 -5.30 -2.41
C ALA A 17 -24.07 -3.89 -1.83
N LEU A 18 -23.33 -3.64 -0.75
CA LEU A 18 -23.17 -2.30 -0.21
C LEU A 18 -22.12 -1.57 -1.05
N ALA A 19 -22.54 -0.53 -1.78
CA ALA A 19 -21.61 0.37 -2.44
C ALA A 19 -20.99 1.30 -1.39
N ILE A 20 -19.68 1.19 -1.19
CA ILE A 20 -18.92 2.12 -0.36
C ILE A 20 -18.41 3.21 -1.30
N ALA A 21 -18.96 4.42 -1.17
CA ALA A 21 -18.57 5.55 -2.00
C ALA A 21 -17.17 6.02 -1.62
N HIS A 22 -16.27 6.09 -2.59
CA HIS A 22 -14.92 6.61 -2.43
C HIS A 22 -14.77 7.89 -3.27
N LYS A 23 -13.77 8.71 -2.93
CA LYS A 23 -13.36 9.84 -3.77
C LYS A 23 -12.99 9.31 -5.17
N LYS A 24 -13.29 10.10 -6.20
CA LYS A 24 -13.00 9.75 -7.61
C LYS A 24 -11.54 9.35 -7.82
N GLU A 25 -10.64 9.99 -7.09
CA GLU A 25 -9.20 9.75 -7.14
C GLU A 25 -8.74 9.05 -5.86
N PRO A 26 -8.03 7.91 -5.98
CA PRO A 26 -7.46 7.24 -4.83
C PRO A 26 -6.30 8.06 -4.24
N GLU A 27 -6.17 8.03 -2.91
CA GLU A 27 -5.05 8.67 -2.23
C GLU A 27 -3.75 7.86 -2.44
N SER A 28 -2.65 8.56 -2.71
CA SER A 28 -1.36 7.91 -2.93
C SER A 28 -0.80 7.30 -1.65
N LEU A 29 -0.23 6.09 -1.78
CA LEU A 29 0.54 5.43 -0.73
C LEU A 29 1.97 6.00 -0.60
N TYR A 30 2.47 6.61 -1.67
CA TYR A 30 3.82 7.18 -1.78
C TYR A 30 3.75 8.70 -1.59
N ASP A 31 4.77 9.26 -0.93
CA ASP A 31 4.92 10.71 -0.70
C ASP A 31 3.68 11.43 -0.15
N ASN A 32 2.91 10.73 0.71
CA ASN A 32 1.74 11.28 1.38
C ASN A 32 1.90 11.26 2.91
N PRO A 33 2.43 12.35 3.51
CA PRO A 33 2.61 12.42 4.95
C PRO A 33 1.32 12.41 5.77
N GLN A 34 0.17 12.69 5.13
CA GLN A 34 -1.12 12.75 5.80
C GLN A 34 -1.86 11.42 5.79
N LEU A 35 -1.39 10.42 5.03
CA LEU A 35 -2.07 9.13 4.90
C LEU A 35 -2.31 8.44 6.25
N TYR A 36 -1.27 8.27 7.06
CA TYR A 36 -1.37 7.58 8.35
C TYR A 36 -2.18 8.39 9.38
N PRO A 37 -1.98 9.72 9.53
CA PRO A 37 -2.85 10.56 10.33
C PRO A 37 -4.33 10.49 9.94
N GLN A 38 -4.65 10.40 8.65
CA GLN A 38 -6.03 10.27 8.16
C GLN A 38 -6.62 8.89 8.43
N MET A 39 -5.82 7.82 8.29
CA MET A 39 -6.25 6.44 8.54
C MET A 39 -6.44 6.15 10.04
N PHE A 40 -5.62 6.78 10.90
CA PHE A 40 -5.63 6.55 12.34
C PHE A 40 -5.67 7.87 13.15
N PRO A 41 -6.71 8.70 13.04
CA PRO A 41 -6.76 10.00 13.72
C PRO A 41 -6.57 9.91 15.23
N TRP A 42 -6.97 8.78 15.85
CA TRP A 42 -6.82 8.53 17.29
C TRP A 42 -5.38 8.20 17.71
N LEU A 43 -4.52 7.75 16.79
CA LEU A 43 -3.11 7.48 17.07
C LEU A 43 -2.21 8.70 16.86
N PHE A 44 -2.68 9.68 16.06
CA PHE A 44 -1.94 10.87 15.70
C PHE A 44 -2.65 12.13 16.22
N PRO A 45 -2.29 12.64 17.41
CA PRO A 45 -2.85 13.88 17.93
C PRO A 45 -2.76 15.01 16.90
N TYR A 46 -3.87 15.72 16.69
CA TYR A 46 -3.99 16.81 15.71
C TYR A 46 -3.73 16.42 14.25
N CYS A 47 -3.78 15.13 13.94
CA CYS A 47 -3.43 14.61 12.62
C CYS A 47 -1.99 14.98 12.18
N LEU A 48 -1.05 15.05 13.13
CA LEU A 48 0.35 15.37 12.88
C LEU A 48 1.27 14.17 13.13
N GLY A 49 2.44 14.18 12.50
CA GLY A 49 3.48 13.17 12.74
C GLY A 49 3.37 11.91 11.88
N GLY A 50 2.71 11.99 10.72
CA GLY A 50 2.70 10.89 9.76
C GLY A 50 4.07 10.60 9.14
N LEU A 51 4.14 9.50 8.38
CA LEU A 51 5.36 9.03 7.74
C LEU A 51 5.85 10.01 6.66
N GLY A 52 7.16 10.18 6.50
CA GLY A 52 7.69 11.13 5.51
C GLY A 52 7.41 12.61 5.82
N ASN A 53 6.99 12.93 7.05
CA ASN A 53 6.81 14.30 7.49
C ASN A 53 8.15 15.05 7.48
N ASN A 54 8.24 16.12 6.68
CA ASN A 54 9.43 16.96 6.51
C ASN A 54 9.62 18.00 7.63
N ARG A 55 8.69 18.08 8.59
CA ARG A 55 8.78 19.01 9.73
C ARG A 55 9.73 18.53 10.83
N SER A 56 10.27 17.32 10.75
CA SER A 56 11.27 16.84 11.70
C SER A 56 12.63 17.48 11.43
N GLN A 57 13.38 17.81 12.50
CA GLN A 57 14.72 18.37 12.38
C GLN A 57 15.71 17.45 11.65
N GLN A 58 15.44 16.14 11.64
CA GLN A 58 16.23 15.13 10.94
C GLN A 58 15.33 14.35 9.98
N ALA A 59 15.86 14.06 8.79
CA ALA A 59 15.23 13.14 7.86
C ALA A 59 15.29 11.72 8.43
N VAL A 60 14.13 11.12 8.69
CA VAL A 60 14.01 9.75 9.20
C VAL A 60 13.49 8.87 8.07
N SER A 61 14.18 7.77 7.78
CA SER A 61 13.69 6.76 6.84
C SER A 61 12.31 6.26 7.26
N GLU A 62 11.43 6.01 6.30
CA GLU A 62 10.07 5.53 6.57
C GLU A 62 10.08 4.25 7.43
N MET A 63 10.99 3.32 7.17
CA MET A 63 11.12 2.08 7.93
C MET A 63 11.51 2.34 9.39
N LEU A 64 12.42 3.28 9.62
CA LEU A 64 12.84 3.67 10.97
C LEU A 64 11.70 4.40 11.69
N HIS A 65 10.96 5.26 10.99
CA HIS A 65 9.81 5.95 11.56
C HIS A 65 8.70 4.95 11.96
N LYS A 66 8.37 3.98 11.10
CA LYS A 66 7.44 2.89 11.42
C LYS A 66 7.87 2.11 12.68
N LYS A 67 9.17 1.79 12.79
CA LYS A 67 9.73 1.16 14.00
C LYS A 67 9.54 2.03 15.24
N HIS A 68 9.78 3.34 15.16
CA HIS A 68 9.55 4.26 16.28
C HIS A 68 8.08 4.35 16.68
N LEU A 69 7.15 4.34 15.71
CA LEU A 69 5.72 4.32 16.01
C LEU A 69 5.32 3.03 16.74
N LEU A 70 5.79 1.87 16.28
CA LEU A 70 5.54 0.59 16.96
C LEU A 70 6.16 0.53 18.36
N MET A 71 7.33 1.15 18.56
CA MET A 71 8.04 1.23 19.84
C MET A 71 7.70 2.47 20.67
N TYR A 72 6.60 3.15 20.34
CA TYR A 72 6.21 4.37 21.04
C TYR A 72 5.91 4.10 22.53
N HIS A 73 6.20 5.07 23.40
CA HIS A 73 6.29 4.85 24.85
C HIS A 73 5.07 4.15 25.49
N ASN A 74 3.86 4.51 25.08
CA ASN A 74 2.60 3.97 25.63
C ASN A 74 2.04 2.80 24.83
N LYS A 75 2.81 2.26 23.86
CA LYS A 75 2.44 1.12 23.01
C LYS A 75 1.12 1.29 22.23
N ARG A 76 0.55 2.50 22.13
CA ARG A 76 -0.77 2.71 21.50
C ARG A 76 -0.83 2.21 20.06
N PHE A 77 0.26 2.37 19.31
CA PHE A 77 0.37 1.90 17.93
C PHE A 77 0.53 0.38 17.84
N GLN A 78 1.16 -0.24 18.84
CA GLN A 78 1.30 -1.69 18.93
C GLN A 78 -0.02 -2.37 19.31
N MET A 79 -0.79 -1.73 20.20
CA MET A 79 -2.06 -2.25 20.71
C MET A 79 -3.25 -1.98 19.79
N ASP A 80 -3.11 -1.08 18.82
CA ASP A 80 -4.15 -0.85 17.82
C ASP A 80 -4.36 -2.11 16.97
N PRO A 81 -5.62 -2.58 16.82
CA PRO A 81 -5.92 -3.86 16.18
C PRO A 81 -5.50 -3.90 14.70
N TYR A 82 -5.39 -2.76 14.02
CA TYR A 82 -5.16 -2.70 12.58
C TYR A 82 -3.83 -2.05 12.19
N PHE A 83 -3.26 -1.20 13.05
CA PHE A 83 -2.08 -0.41 12.73
C PHE A 83 -0.90 -1.28 12.27
N SER A 84 -0.57 -2.33 13.03
CA SER A 84 0.55 -3.21 12.67
C SER A 84 0.32 -3.90 11.32
N LEU A 85 -0.87 -4.50 11.14
CA LEU A 85 -1.23 -5.19 9.90
C LEU A 85 -1.15 -4.27 8.68
N ILE A 86 -1.75 -3.08 8.76
CA ILE A 86 -1.78 -2.10 7.68
C ILE A 86 -0.36 -1.59 7.38
N THR A 87 0.40 -1.26 8.42
CA THR A 87 1.77 -0.75 8.28
C THR A 87 2.68 -1.75 7.58
N PHE A 88 2.60 -3.03 7.96
CA PHE A 88 3.35 -4.11 7.33
C PHE A 88 2.91 -4.37 5.89
N ASN A 89 1.61 -4.38 5.63
CA ASN A 89 1.09 -4.55 4.27
C ASN A 89 1.58 -3.43 3.34
N HIS A 90 1.46 -2.17 3.78
CA HIS A 90 1.98 -1.02 3.05
C HIS A 90 3.51 -1.11 2.82
N GLU A 91 4.27 -1.59 3.80
CA GLU A 91 5.71 -1.84 3.63
C GLU A 91 6.00 -2.91 2.58
N GLN A 92 5.22 -4.01 2.57
CA GLN A 92 5.37 -5.08 1.57
C GLN A 92 5.03 -4.59 0.17
N ILE A 93 3.92 -3.86 0.01
CA ILE A 93 3.53 -3.25 -1.27
C ILE A 93 4.64 -2.33 -1.77
N LYS A 94 5.12 -1.41 -0.93
CA LYS A 94 6.22 -0.50 -1.30
C LYS A 94 7.46 -1.28 -1.73
N LYS A 95 7.88 -2.30 -0.97
CA LYS A 95 9.05 -3.13 -1.33
C LYS A 95 8.89 -3.89 -2.65
N ALA A 96 7.71 -4.49 -2.87
CA ALA A 96 7.44 -5.23 -4.10
C ALA A 96 7.46 -4.32 -5.33
N THR A 97 6.81 -3.16 -5.24
CA THR A 97 6.71 -2.20 -6.35
C THR A 97 8.03 -1.50 -6.64
N THR A 98 8.89 -1.25 -5.65
CA THR A 98 10.19 -0.60 -5.89
C THR A 98 11.06 -1.38 -6.88
N GLY A 99 11.11 -2.72 -6.78
CA GLY A 99 11.90 -3.54 -7.71
C GLY A 99 11.38 -3.47 -9.14
N GLU A 100 10.05 -3.52 -9.30
CA GLU A 100 9.38 -3.39 -10.59
C GLU A 100 9.57 -2.00 -11.20
N TYR A 101 9.41 -0.95 -10.39
CA TYR A 101 9.63 0.42 -10.81
C TYR A 101 11.06 0.64 -11.31
N LEU A 102 12.07 0.13 -10.58
CA LEU A 102 13.47 0.21 -11.02
C LEU A 102 13.73 -0.57 -12.31
N LEU A 103 13.05 -1.70 -12.52
CA LEU A 103 13.15 -2.48 -13.75
C LEU A 103 12.52 -1.75 -14.94
N ALA A 104 11.36 -1.13 -14.75
CA ALA A 104 10.65 -0.36 -15.77
C ALA A 104 11.40 0.92 -16.17
N ASN A 105 12.09 1.57 -15.22
CA ASN A 105 12.89 2.76 -15.50
C ASN A 105 14.28 2.47 -16.09
N LYS A 106 14.61 1.20 -16.33
CA LYS A 106 15.91 0.86 -16.93
C LYS A 106 15.88 1.23 -18.41
N ASP A 107 16.95 1.84 -18.92
CA ASP A 107 17.05 2.29 -20.33
C ASP A 107 16.75 1.19 -21.36
N ASN A 108 17.00 -0.06 -21.01
CA ASN A 108 16.77 -1.21 -21.89
C ASN A 108 15.35 -1.79 -21.78
N PHE A 109 14.47 -1.23 -20.94
CA PHE A 109 13.13 -1.77 -20.69
C PHE A 109 12.31 -1.80 -21.98
N ASP A 110 12.27 -0.70 -22.74
CA ASP A 110 11.55 -0.62 -24.01
C ASP A 110 12.06 -1.63 -25.04
N GLN A 111 13.39 -1.84 -25.06
CA GLN A 111 13.99 -2.83 -25.95
C GLN A 111 13.60 -4.26 -25.54
N ILE A 112 13.62 -4.57 -24.24
CA ILE A 112 13.28 -5.90 -23.72
C ILE A 112 11.79 -6.19 -23.90
N SER A 113 10.91 -5.22 -23.59
CA SER A 113 9.47 -5.35 -23.75
C SER A 113 9.08 -5.56 -25.22
N THR A 114 9.67 -4.77 -26.12
CA THR A 114 9.47 -4.92 -27.57
C THR A 114 9.93 -6.30 -28.06
N ARG A 115 11.07 -6.81 -27.56
CA ARG A 115 11.54 -8.16 -27.93
C ARG A 115 10.62 -9.24 -27.40
N LEU A 116 10.14 -9.13 -26.16
CA LEU A 116 9.21 -10.08 -25.56
C LEU A 116 7.88 -10.13 -26.35
N LEU A 117 7.31 -8.97 -26.68
CA LEU A 117 6.05 -8.88 -27.45
C LEU A 117 6.17 -9.45 -28.86
N ASN A 118 7.37 -9.37 -29.47
CA ASN A 118 7.61 -9.89 -30.81
C ASN A 118 8.17 -11.32 -30.83
N THR A 119 8.37 -11.94 -29.66
CA THR A 119 8.84 -13.34 -29.58
C THR A 119 7.69 -14.27 -29.94
N LYS A 120 7.97 -15.29 -30.76
CA LYS A 120 6.96 -16.28 -31.17
C LYS A 120 6.57 -17.16 -29.99
N ASP A 121 5.26 -17.40 -29.81
CA ASP A 121 4.71 -18.26 -28.75
C ASP A 121 5.35 -19.65 -28.68
N SER A 122 5.80 -20.19 -29.81
CA SER A 122 6.46 -21.49 -29.91
C SER A 122 7.79 -21.60 -29.13
N VAL A 123 8.34 -20.48 -28.65
CA VAL A 123 9.58 -20.42 -27.87
C VAL A 123 9.29 -20.26 -26.37
N LEU A 124 8.05 -19.91 -26.00
CA LEU A 124 7.62 -19.66 -24.62
C LEU A 124 6.94 -20.87 -23.96
N THR A 125 6.62 -21.91 -24.74
CA THR A 125 6.18 -23.25 -24.29
C THR A 125 7.33 -24.23 -24.26
#